data_AF-A0A7C1KNN8-F1
#
_entry.id   AF-A0A7C1KNN8-F1
#
_cell.length_a   1.000
_cell.length_b   1.000
_cell.length_c   1.000
_cell.angle_alpha   90.00
_cell.angle_beta   90.00
_cell.angle_gamma   90.00
#
_symmetry.space_group_name_H-M   'P 1'
#
loop_
_entity.id
_entity.type
_entity.pdbx_description
1 polymer ?
#
loop_
_entity_poly.entity_id
_entity_poly.type
_entity_poly.pdbx_seq_one_letter_code
_entity_poly.pdbx_strand_id
1 'polypeptide(L)' 'GTRAWEMAMRLKYAGVEPERIEAVTDLGRALERALELTGTEETLFVLPTYTAMLSLRQEIHQHFSTDRELGDLVWK' A
#
# COMPACT_ATOMS: atom_id res chain seq x y z
N GLY A 1 8.61 -0.69 -0.38
CA GLY A 1 9.35 -1.73 0.39
C GLY A 1 10.72 -2.02 -0.22
N THR A 2 11.64 -2.64 0.51
CA THR A 2 13.06 -2.81 0.09
C THR A 2 13.25 -3.54 -1.25
N ARG A 3 12.30 -4.40 -1.64
CA ARG A 3 12.31 -5.15 -2.91
C ARG A 3 11.27 -4.61 -3.92
N ALA A 4 10.91 -3.33 -3.86
CA ALA A 4 9.88 -2.73 -4.72
C ALA A 4 10.15 -2.96 -6.22
N TRP A 5 11.39 -2.73 -6.67
CA TRP A 5 11.78 -2.95 -8.07
C TRP A 5 11.67 -4.40 -8.52
N GLU A 6 11.98 -5.35 -7.63
CA GLU A 6 11.83 -6.76 -7.93
C GLU A 6 10.36 -7.19 -8.03
N MET A 7 9.47 -6.55 -7.26
CA MET A 7 8.02 -6.76 -7.38
C MET A 7 7.47 -6.12 -8.65
N ALA A 8 7.93 -4.92 -9.01
CA ALA A 8 7.58 -4.28 -10.27
C ALA A 8 7.94 -5.16 -11.47
N MET A 9 9.13 -5.77 -11.45
CA MET A 9 9.55 -6.73 -12.48
C MET A 9 8.63 -7.96 -12.55
N ARG A 10 8.19 -8.49 -11.40
CA ARG A 10 7.24 -9.61 -11.34
C ARG A 10 5.88 -9.24 -11.95
N LEU A 11 5.37 -8.05 -11.65
CA LEU A 11 4.12 -7.55 -12.23
C LEU A 11 4.23 -7.38 -13.75
N LYS A 12 5.35 -6.85 -14.24
CA LYS A 12 5.63 -6.76 -15.68
C LYS A 12 5.61 -8.13 -16.34
N TYR A 13 6.26 -9.14 -15.76
CA TYR A 13 6.25 -10.50 -16.31
C TYR A 13 4.90 -11.21 -16.18
N ALA A 14 4.05 -10.77 -15.25
CA ALA A 14 2.67 -11.22 -15.13
C ALA A 14 1.71 -10.52 -16.13
N GLY A 15 2.21 -9.62 -16.99
CA GLY A 15 1.42 -8.95 -18.02
C GLY A 15 0.78 -7.63 -17.57
N VAL A 16 1.21 -7.05 -16.46
CA VAL A 16 0.78 -5.69 -16.08
C VAL A 16 1.57 -4.67 -16.90
N GLU A 17 0.86 -3.75 -17.57
CA GLU A 17 1.46 -2.66 -18.35
C GLU A 17 2.41 -1.82 -17.48
N PRO A 18 3.67 -1.57 -17.90
CA PRO A 18 4.66 -0.85 -17.09
C PRO A 18 4.21 0.53 -16.61
N GLU A 19 3.39 1.24 -17.38
CA GLU A 19 2.88 2.58 -17.06
C GLU A 19 1.90 2.56 -15.88
N ARG A 20 1.37 1.38 -15.53
CA ARG A 20 0.49 1.15 -14.37
C ARG A 20 1.26 0.73 -13.12
N ILE A 21 2.58 0.61 -13.19
CA ILE A 21 3.42 0.13 -12.09
C ILE A 21 4.27 1.28 -11.56
N GLU A 22 4.02 1.68 -10.32
CA GLU A 22 4.87 2.64 -9.61
C GLU A 22 5.70 1.90 -8.55
N ALA A 23 7.04 1.92 -8.68
CA ALA A 23 7.94 1.27 -7.74
C ALA A 23 8.40 2.25 -6.65
N VAL A 24 7.77 2.19 -5.48
CA VAL A 24 8.11 3.05 -4.32
C VAL A 24 8.82 2.24 -3.23
N THR A 25 10.06 2.61 -2.91
CA THR A 25 10.91 1.89 -1.95
C THR A 25 10.54 2.19 -0.50
N ASP A 26 10.24 3.44 -0.19
CA ASP A 26 9.74 3.88 1.11
C ASP A 26 8.29 3.43 1.33
N LEU A 27 7.98 2.84 2.49
CA LEU A 27 6.65 2.25 2.72
C LEU A 27 5.59 3.29 3.08
N GLY A 28 5.95 4.31 3.87
CA GLY A 28 5.03 5.39 4.24
C GLY A 28 4.60 6.18 3.01
N ARG A 29 5.56 6.60 2.19
CA ARG A 29 5.29 7.27 0.90
C ARG A 29 4.48 6.41 -0.06
N ALA A 30 4.72 5.10 -0.11
CA ALA A 30 3.93 4.20 -0.94
C ALA A 30 2.47 4.15 -0.49
N LEU A 31 2.23 4.15 0.83
CA LEU A 31 0.88 4.16 1.41
C LEU A 31 0.18 5.49 1.15
N GLU A 32 0.83 6.62 1.42
CA GLU A 32 0.31 7.97 1.12
C GLU A 32 -0.10 8.08 -0.35
N ARG A 33 0.82 7.70 -1.27
CA ARG A 33 0.58 7.73 -2.71
C ARG A 33 -0.60 6.84 -3.13
N ALA A 34 -0.70 5.65 -2.55
CA ALA A 34 -1.80 4.74 -2.85
C ALA A 34 -3.15 5.29 -2.35
N LEU A 35 -3.18 5.91 -1.18
CA LEU A 35 -4.39 6.55 -0.63
C LEU A 35 -4.83 7.76 -1.47
N GLU A 36 -3.90 8.60 -1.93
CA GLU A 36 -4.20 9.72 -2.84
C GLU A 36 -4.83 9.26 -4.16
N LEU A 37 -4.41 8.10 -4.66
CA LEU A 37 -4.93 7.52 -5.90
C LEU A 37 -6.23 6.76 -5.71
N THR A 38 -6.62 6.44 -4.47
CA THR A 38 -7.85 5.71 -4.16
C THR A 38 -9.00 6.71 -3.99
N GLY A 39 -10.04 6.59 -4.81
CA GLY A 39 -11.23 7.44 -4.73
C GLY A 39 -12.05 7.23 -3.45
N THR A 40 -12.98 8.14 -3.18
CA THR A 40 -13.77 8.19 -1.93
C THR A 40 -14.68 6.98 -1.66
N GLU A 41 -14.83 6.07 -2.62
CA GLU A 41 -15.64 4.84 -2.53
C GLU A 41 -14.89 3.63 -3.12
N GLU A 42 -13.57 3.76 -3.31
CA GLU A 42 -12.74 2.69 -3.82
C GLU A 42 -12.03 1.95 -2.68
N THR A 43 -11.71 0.68 -2.93
CA THR A 43 -11.01 -0.15 -1.95
C THR A 43 -9.54 -0.30 -2.34
N LEU A 44 -8.64 0.15 -1.46
CA LEU A 44 -7.21 -0.11 -1.59
C LEU A 44 -6.87 -1.51 -1.07
N PHE A 45 -6.41 -2.39 -1.95
CA PHE A 45 -5.88 -3.69 -1.57
C PHE A 45 -4.37 -3.63 -1.35
N VAL A 46 -3.89 -4.13 -0.21
CA VAL A 46 -2.46 -4.22 0.09
C VAL A 46 -2.07 -5.69 0.32
N LEU A 47 -1.04 -6.14 -0.38
CA LEU A 47 -0.54 -7.53 -0.34
C LEU A 47 0.90 -7.57 0.20
N PRO A 48 1.10 -7.35 1.52
CA PRO A 48 2.43 -7.30 2.09
C PRO A 48 2.98 -8.70 2.37
N THR A 49 4.31 -8.83 2.41
CA THR A 49 4.94 -9.95 3.11
C THR A 49 4.78 -9.77 4.62
N TYR A 50 5.03 -10.82 5.42
CA TYR A 50 4.88 -10.76 6.87
C TYR A 50 5.59 -9.58 7.53
N THR A 51 6.86 -9.34 7.20
CA THR A 51 7.62 -8.23 7.79
C THR A 51 7.14 -6.87 7.28
N ALA A 52 6.81 -6.76 6.00
CA ALA A 52 6.21 -5.54 5.44
C ALA A 52 4.85 -5.22 6.08
N MET A 53 4.06 -6.24 6.44
CA MET A 53 2.77 -6.07 7.12
C MET A 53 2.94 -5.46 8.51
N LEU A 54 3.96 -5.90 9.27
CA LEU A 54 4.24 -5.33 10.59
C LEU A 54 4.60 -3.85 10.50
N SER A 55 5.46 -3.48 9.54
CA SER A 55 5.81 -2.08 9.27
C SER A 55 4.60 -1.28 8.79
N LEU A 56 3.79 -1.83 7.87
CA LEU A 56 2.61 -1.16 7.35
C LEU A 56 1.57 -0.90 8.45
N ARG A 57 1.36 -1.85 9.36
CA ARG A 57 0.45 -1.65 10.50
C ARG A 57 0.90 -0.48 11.38
N GLN A 58 2.21 -0.32 11.58
CA GLN A 58 2.76 0.81 12.32
C GLN A 58 2.54 2.14 11.58
N GLU A 59 2.74 2.17 10.26
CA GLU A 59 2.46 3.36 9.41
C GLU A 59 0.98 3.75 9.46
N ILE A 60 0.08 2.79 9.30
CA ILE A 60 -1.37 3.01 9.38
C ILE A 60 -1.74 3.55 10.77
N HIS A 61 -1.20 2.96 11.83
CA HIS A 61 -1.49 3.45 13.18
C HIS A 61 -1.04 4.90 13.36
N GLN A 62 0.09 5.31 12.78
CA GLN A 62 0.55 6.71 12.83
C GLN A 62 -0.32 7.64 11.98
N HIS A 63 -0.69 7.22 10.77
CA HIS A 63 -1.47 8.04 9.83
C HIS A 63 -2.95 8.21 10.22
N PHE A 64 -3.54 7.22 10.89
CA PHE A 64 -4.98 7.20 11.22
C PHE A 64 -5.26 7.40 12.72
N SER A 65 -4.26 7.63 13.58
CA SER A 65 -4.47 7.93 15.02
C SER A 65 -4.88 9.37 15.33
N THR A 66 -5.11 10.21 14.32
CA THR A 66 -5.60 11.58 14.54
C THR A 66 -6.59 11.92 13.42
N ASP A 67 -7.88 11.96 13.77
CA ASP A 67 -9.01 12.48 12.96
C ASP A 67 -9.46 11.74 11.69
N ARG A 68 -9.74 10.45 11.79
CA ARG A 68 -10.86 9.85 11.04
C ARG A 68 -11.43 8.68 11.82
N GLU A 69 -12.71 8.75 12.17
CA GLU A 69 -13.47 7.56 12.57
C GLU A 69 -13.26 6.50 11.49
N LEU A 70 -12.47 5.48 11.81
CA LEU A 70 -12.22 4.30 10.98
C LEU A 70 -13.54 3.52 10.92
N GLY A 71 -14.46 3.99 10.07
CA GLY A 71 -15.64 3.25 9.67
C GLY A 71 -15.22 1.86 9.19
N ASP A 72 -15.70 0.85 9.90
CA ASP A 72 -15.85 -0.54 9.45
C ASP A 72 -14.61 -1.34 9.00
N LEU A 73 -13.40 -0.95 9.40
CA LEU A 73 -12.24 -1.87 9.29
C LEU A 73 -12.23 -2.87 10.46
N VAL A 74 -13.15 -3.83 10.41
CA VAL A 74 -13.09 -5.04 11.24
C VAL A 74 -12.00 -5.94 10.66
N TRP A 75 -10.82 -5.93 11.29
CA TRP A 75 -9.83 -7.00 11.12
C TRP A 75 -10.39 -8.26 11.77
N LYS A 76 -10.94 -9.18 10.95
CA LYS A 76 -11.13 -10.59 11.36
C LYS A 76 -9.93 -11.42 10.93
#